data_AF-A0A958WWV8-F1
#
_entry.id   AF-A0A958WWV8-F1
#
_cell.length_a   1.000
_cell.length_b   1.000
_cell.length_c   1.000
_cell.angle_alpha   90.00
_cell.angle_beta   90.00
_cell.angle_gamma   90.00
#
_symmetry.space_group_name_H-M   'P 1'
#
loop_
_entity.id
_entity.type
_entity.pdbx_description
1 polymer ?
#
loop_
_entity_poly.entity_id
_entity_poly.type
_entity_poly.pdbx_seq_one_letter_code
_entity_poly.pdbx_strand_id
1 'polypeptide(L)' 'MSDSRSIKVKIMKENARTVVVRLVSLNRSMPVPKKEFDKRVEDGMYEVVGETEETLAD' A
#
# COMPACT_ATOMS: atom_id res chain seq x y z
N MET A 1 6.36 5.64 24.32
CA MET A 1 6.79 5.09 23.03
C MET A 1 5.68 5.40 22.04
N SER A 2 5.95 6.23 21.03
CA SER A 2 4.94 6.57 20.04
C SER A 2 4.80 5.37 19.10
N ASP A 3 3.73 4.62 19.28
CA ASP A 3 3.24 3.57 18.38
C ASP A 3 2.95 4.23 17.01
N SER A 4 3.98 4.42 16.19
CA SER A 4 3.80 4.81 14.78
C SER A 4 3.20 3.61 14.04
N ARG A 5 1.90 3.39 14.26
CA ARG A 5 1.14 2.31 13.63
C ARG A 5 1.01 2.63 12.15
N SER A 6 1.92 2.10 11.35
CA SER A 6 1.82 2.11 9.91
C SER A 6 0.45 1.59 9.47
N ILE A 7 -0.15 2.25 8.49
CA ILE A 7 -1.49 1.94 8.04
C ILE A 7 -1.38 0.72 7.12
N LYS A 8 -1.90 -0.41 7.60
CA LYS A 8 -1.94 -1.65 6.83
C LYS A 8 -2.85 -1.50 5.62
N VAL A 9 -2.29 -1.63 4.43
CA VAL A 9 -2.97 -1.51 3.15
C VAL A 9 -2.78 -2.77 2.32
N LYS A 10 -3.83 -3.20 1.60
CA LYS A 10 -3.76 -4.29 0.63
C LYS A 10 -4.00 -3.73 -0.77
N ILE A 11 -3.12 -4.02 -1.71
CA ILE A 11 -3.30 -3.61 -3.11
C ILE A 11 -4.41 -4.47 -3.71
N MET A 12 -5.49 -3.84 -4.18
CA MET A 12 -6.62 -4.54 -4.83
C MET A 12 -6.52 -4.45 -6.34
N LYS A 13 -6.09 -3.30 -6.86
CA LYS A 13 -5.91 -3.08 -8.29
C LYS A 13 -4.82 -2.05 -8.52
N GLU A 14 -3.83 -2.39 -9.32
CA GLU A 14 -2.81 -1.45 -9.77
C GLU A 14 -3.04 -1.07 -11.23
N ASN A 15 -2.94 0.23 -11.53
CA ASN A 15 -2.81 0.76 -12.88
C ASN A 15 -1.60 1.71 -12.93
N ALA A 16 -1.13 2.03 -14.13
CA ALA A 16 0.04 2.89 -14.34
C ALA A 16 -0.03 4.28 -13.67
N ARG A 17 -1.24 4.78 -13.37
CA ARG A 17 -1.46 6.10 -12.73
C ARG A 17 -2.01 6.02 -11.31
N THR A 18 -2.72 4.95 -10.97
CA THR A 18 -3.50 4.85 -9.73
C THR A 18 -3.50 3.43 -9.19
N VAL A 19 -3.28 3.32 -7.89
CA VAL A 19 -3.33 2.09 -7.10
C VAL A 19 -4.56 2.16 -6.21
N VAL A 20 -5.47 1.20 -6.37
CA VAL A 20 -6.62 1.03 -5.47
C VAL A 20 -6.15 0.18 -4.31
N VAL A 21 -6.00 0.82 -3.16
CA VAL A 21 -5.60 0.17 -1.91
C VAL A 21 -6.82 -0.03 -1.01
N ARG A 22 -6.85 -1.14 -0.29
CA ARG A 22 -7.80 -1.41 0.78
C ARG A 22 -7.09 -1.25 2.11
N LEU A 23 -7.50 -0.24 2.86
CA LEU A 23 -7.10 -0.03 4.24
C LEU A 23 -7.65 -1.19 5.07
N VAL A 24 -6.78 -2.05 5.59
CA VAL A 24 -7.18 -3.24 6.36
C VAL A 24 -7.83 -2.80 7.67
N SER A 25 -7.28 -1.77 8.33
CA SER A 25 -7.82 -1.24 9.59
C SER A 25 -9.21 -0.62 9.47
N LEU A 26 -9.55 -0.08 8.29
CA LEU A 26 -10.82 0.62 8.05
C LEU A 26 -11.77 -0.19 7.15
N ASN A 27 -11.34 -1.37 6.72
CA ASN A 27 -12.02 -2.22 5.74
C ASN A 27 -12.51 -1.46 4.48
N ARG A 28 -11.82 -0.38 4.11
CA ARG A 28 -12.26 0.58 3.08
C ARG A 28 -11.28 0.62 1.93
N SER A 29 -11.78 0.61 0.71
CA SER A 29 -10.97 0.83 -0.49
C SER A 29 -10.91 2.30 -0.87
N MET A 30 -9.74 2.75 -1.34
CA MET A 30 -9.53 4.08 -1.87
C MET A 30 -8.56 4.06 -3.05
N PRO A 31 -8.83 4.84 -4.12
CA PRO A 31 -7.85 5.06 -5.18
C PRO A 31 -6.80 6.06 -4.70
N VAL A 32 -5.53 5.71 -4.84
CA VAL A 32 -4.38 6.55 -4.53
C VAL A 32 -3.52 6.67 -5.79
N PRO A 33 -3.05 7.87 -6.18
CA PRO A 33 -2.10 8.01 -7.29
C PRO A 33 -0.84 7.17 -7.03
N LYS A 34 -0.32 6.48 -8.04
CA LYS A 34 0.85 5.59 -7.86
C LYS A 34 2.04 6.31 -7.23
N LYS A 35 2.33 7.55 -7.66
CA LYS A 35 3.39 8.40 -7.08
C LYS A 35 3.20 8.68 -5.59
N GLU A 36 1.96 8.94 -5.17
CA GLU A 36 1.62 9.22 -3.77
C GLU A 36 1.64 7.95 -2.93
N PHE A 37 1.21 6.82 -3.52
CA PHE A 37 1.25 5.52 -2.87
C PHE A 37 2.70 5.12 -2.55
N ASP A 38 3.59 5.18 -3.54
CA ASP A 38 5.01 4.83 -3.41
C ASP A 38 5.67 5.67 -2.31
N LYS A 39 5.45 6.99 -2.33
CA LYS A 39 5.94 7.91 -1.32
C LYS A 39 5.45 7.57 0.09
N ARG A 40 4.18 7.16 0.25
CA ARG A 40 3.61 6.79 1.56
C ARG A 40 4.14 5.45 2.07
N VAL A 41 4.50 4.54 1.17
CA VAL A 41 5.17 3.29 1.53
C VAL A 41 6.61 3.59 1.96
N GLU A 42 7.34 4.41 1.19
CA GLU A 42 8.71 4.84 1.51
C GLU A 42 8.80 5.62 2.83
N ASP A 43 7.83 6.50 3.10
CA ASP A 43 7.72 7.26 4.35
C ASP A 43 7.36 6.38 5.57
N GLY A 44 7.00 5.10 5.35
CA GLY A 44 6.56 4.17 6.40
C GLY A 44 5.12 4.41 6.87
N MET A 45 4.36 5.28 6.18
CA MET A 45 2.95 5.55 6.45
C MET A 45 2.06 4.37 6.05
N TYR A 46 2.40 3.69 4.95
CA TYR A 46 1.68 2.52 4.43
C TYR A 46 2.50 1.24 4.59
N GLU A 47 1.91 0.25 5.23
CA GLU A 47 2.45 -1.11 5.31
C GLU A 47 1.65 -1.99 4.36
N VAL A 48 2.27 -2.41 3.25
CA VAL A 48 1.61 -3.29 2.29
C VAL A 48 1.54 -4.70 2.85
N VAL A 49 0.33 -5.15 3.18
CA VAL A 49 0.06 -6.49 3.71
C VAL A 49 -0.59 -7.36 2.64
N GLY A 50 0.16 -8.37 2.21
CA GLY A 50 -0.18 -9.27 1.12
C GLY A 50 0.85 -9.17 0.01
N GLU A 51 1.51 -10.30 -0.25
CA GLU A 51 2.64 -10.48 -1.15
C GLU A 51 2.46 -9.74 -2.48
N THR A 52 3.34 -8.76 -2.70
CA THR A 52 3.81 -8.58 -4.07
C THR A 52 4.70 -9.80 -4.25
N GLU A 53 4.20 -10.85 -4.94
CA GLU A 53 5.06 -11.96 -5.35
C GLU A 53 6.29 -11.33 -6.01
N GLU A 54 7.41 -11.43 -5.30
CA GLU A 54 8.73 -11.08 -5.76
C GLU A 54 8.99 -11.98 -6.96
N THR A 55 8.65 -11.50 -8.16
CA THR A 55 9.05 -12.16 -9.40
C THR A 55 10.54 -11.87 -9.60
N LEU A 56 11.39 -12.39 -8.72
CA LEU A 56 12.80 -12.63 -9.00
C LEU A 56 12.84 -13.98 -9.70
N ALA A 57 12.53 -13.94 -10.99
CA ALA A 57 13.02 -14.93 -11.93
C ALA A 57 14.46 -14.55 -12.27
N ASP A 58 15.43 -15.29 -11.72
CA ASP A 58 16.67 -15.67 -12.40
C ASP A 58 17.13 -17.04 -11.90
#